data_AF-A0A967YG74-F1
#
_entry.id   AF-A0A967YG74-F1
#
_cell.length_a   1.000
_cell.length_b   1.000
_cell.length_c   1.000
_cell.angle_alpha   90.00
_cell.angle_beta   90.00
_cell.angle_gamma   90.00
#
_symmetry.space_group_name_H-M   'P 1'
#
loop_
_entity.id
_entity.type
_entity.pdbx_description
1 polymer ?
#
loop_
_entity_poly.entity_id
_entity_poly.type
_entity_poly.pdbx_seq_one_letter_code
_entity_poly.pdbx_strand_id
1 'polypeptide(L)'
;MDPKIPEEKIKPFRLVKYFAFSGLIVIFLVTLILSMLNTHWVKSMQRKKSEDYAHVMIENLNHQVFLQFIIPVVMMTGKIQLSNKDQFERMDNVVRSTMHSFKVETVNIYSMDNKISYSFDPAMIGRKNYGGTGYQQARLAKWNHKLVQRGNLLQILLGFPKEVRLITFAPLRQESKVGKISGRVLGVVEIVQDLSEDYKTIFNIQILVIITCTVLMGALFVVLVFVVKRGEGIIQKRAMERLRLKERLAHAERLSSMGEMAAGISHE
;
A
#
# COMPACT_ATOMS: atom_id res chain seq x y z
N MET A 1 -13.95 -18.41 -69.98
CA MET A 1 -14.04 -17.52 -68.80
C MET A 1 -13.83 -18.39 -67.58
N ASP A 2 -12.63 -18.39 -67.00
CA ASP A 2 -12.34 -19.12 -65.77
C ASP A 2 -12.99 -18.43 -64.56
N PRO A 3 -13.77 -19.12 -63.72
CA PRO A 3 -14.23 -18.53 -62.48
C PRO A 3 -13.05 -18.53 -61.49
N LYS A 4 -12.49 -17.34 -61.24
CA LYS A 4 -11.63 -17.09 -60.08
C LYS A 4 -12.46 -17.29 -58.81
N ILE A 5 -12.38 -18.49 -58.22
CA ILE A 5 -12.92 -18.73 -56.88
C ILE A 5 -12.10 -17.88 -55.90
N PRO A 6 -12.73 -17.07 -55.02
CA PRO A 6 -12.00 -16.23 -54.09
C PRO A 6 -11.21 -17.12 -53.13
N GLU A 7 -9.91 -16.87 -53.01
CA GLU A 7 -9.12 -17.39 -51.89
C GLU A 7 -9.79 -16.93 -50.58
N GLU A 8 -10.48 -17.86 -49.90
CA GLU A 8 -10.88 -17.70 -48.51
C GLU A 8 -9.61 -17.49 -47.67
N LYS A 9 -9.24 -16.22 -47.53
CA LYS A 9 -8.08 -15.75 -46.78
C LYS A 9 -8.11 -16.35 -45.38
N ILE A 10 -7.07 -17.12 -45.10
CA ILE A 10 -6.61 -17.60 -43.80
C ILE A 10 -6.51 -16.40 -42.81
N LYS A 11 -7.62 -16.00 -42.21
CA LYS A 11 -7.74 -14.83 -41.30
C LYS A 11 -8.27 -15.08 -39.88
N PRO A 12 -8.91 -16.21 -39.49
CA PRO A 12 -9.50 -16.31 -38.15
C PRO A 12 -8.44 -16.34 -37.02
N PHE A 13 -7.23 -16.86 -37.26
CA PHE A 13 -6.23 -17.03 -36.21
C PHE A 13 -5.40 -15.78 -35.86
N ARG A 14 -5.25 -14.83 -36.80
CA ARG A 14 -4.67 -13.52 -36.47
C ARG A 14 -5.54 -12.77 -35.46
N LEU A 15 -6.86 -12.92 -35.55
CA LEU A 15 -7.79 -12.32 -34.60
C LEU A 15 -7.59 -12.88 -33.18
N VAL A 16 -7.40 -14.20 -33.05
CA VAL A 16 -7.12 -14.86 -31.77
C VAL A 16 -5.79 -14.37 -31.17
N LYS A 17 -4.74 -14.18 -31.99
CA LYS A 17 -3.46 -13.61 -31.54
C LYS A 17 -3.62 -12.22 -30.94
N TYR A 18 -4.29 -11.33 -31.68
CA TYR A 18 -4.46 -9.94 -31.23
C TYR A 18 -5.33 -9.88 -29.99
N PHE A 19 -6.44 -10.63 -29.95
CA PHE A 19 -7.33 -10.71 -28.79
C PHE A 19 -6.60 -11.22 -27.54
N ALA A 20 -5.81 -12.28 -27.68
CA ALA A 20 -5.10 -12.90 -26.58
C ALA A 20 -3.96 -12.01 -26.05
N PHE A 21 -3.23 -11.33 -26.93
CA PHE A 21 -2.19 -10.36 -26.55
C PHE A 21 -2.78 -9.10 -25.91
N SER A 22 -3.83 -8.53 -26.51
CA SER A 22 -4.52 -7.36 -25.95
C SER A 22 -5.19 -7.67 -24.62
N GLY A 23 -5.81 -8.84 -24.48
CA GLY A 23 -6.43 -9.29 -23.24
C GLY A 23 -5.41 -9.43 -22.12
N LEU A 24 -4.24 -10.02 -22.40
CA LEU A 24 -3.19 -10.13 -21.39
C LEU A 24 -2.65 -8.76 -20.95
N ILE A 25 -2.45 -7.83 -21.88
CA ILE A 25 -2.05 -6.45 -21.54
C ILE A 25 -3.09 -5.80 -20.63
N VAL A 26 -4.38 -5.92 -20.96
CA VAL A 26 -5.46 -5.37 -20.13
C VAL A 26 -5.44 -5.97 -18.73
N ILE A 27 -5.33 -7.29 -18.60
CA ILE A 27 -5.29 -7.96 -17.30
C ILE A 27 -4.04 -7.54 -16.51
N PHE A 28 -2.88 -7.42 -17.16
CA PHE A 28 -1.65 -6.93 -16.54
C PHE A 28 -1.82 -5.51 -16.00
N LEU A 29 -2.39 -4.60 -16.80
CA LEU A 29 -2.66 -3.22 -16.39
C LEU A 29 -3.65 -3.17 -15.21
N VAL A 30 -4.73 -3.95 -15.26
CA VAL A 30 -5.70 -4.06 -14.16
C VAL A 30 -5.04 -4.56 -12.88
N THR A 31 -4.14 -5.54 -12.98
CA THR A 31 -3.40 -6.08 -11.83
C THR A 31 -2.46 -5.04 -11.23
N LEU A 32 -1.80 -4.24 -12.08
CA LEU A 32 -0.92 -3.15 -11.64
C LEU A 32 -1.69 -2.04 -10.94
N ILE A 33 -2.85 -1.65 -11.48
CA ILE A 33 -3.76 -0.68 -10.84
C ILE A 33 -4.25 -1.21 -9.51
N LEU A 34 -4.70 -2.47 -9.45
CA LEU A 34 -5.19 -3.10 -8.22
C LEU A 34 -4.09 -3.14 -7.14
N SER A 35 -2.86 -3.46 -7.53
CA SER A 35 -1.69 -3.47 -6.66
C SER A 35 -1.38 -2.08 -6.08
N MET A 36 -1.44 -1.03 -6.91
CA MET A 36 -1.26 0.36 -6.48
C MET A 36 -2.38 0.80 -5.53
N LEU A 37 -3.64 0.48 -5.84
CA LEU A 37 -4.77 0.76 -4.95
C LEU A 37 -4.55 0.07 -3.60
N ASN A 38 -4.28 -1.24 -3.60
CA ASN A 38 -4.05 -2.00 -2.36
C ASN A 38 -2.97 -1.37 -1.48
N THR A 39 -1.88 -0.87 -2.08
CA THR A 39 -0.84 -0.13 -1.34
C THR A 39 -1.39 1.09 -0.61
N HIS A 40 -2.23 1.88 -1.28
CA HIS A 40 -2.86 3.04 -0.67
C HIS A 40 -3.74 2.65 0.52
N TRP A 41 -4.54 1.58 0.37
CA TRP A 41 -5.37 1.03 1.46
C TRP A 41 -4.55 0.53 2.65
N VAL A 42 -3.47 -0.22 2.40
CA VAL A 42 -2.59 -0.73 3.46
C VAL A 42 -1.91 0.42 4.20
N LYS A 43 -1.42 1.45 3.48
CA LYS A 43 -0.81 2.64 4.10
C LYS A 43 -1.80 3.45 4.92
N SER A 44 -3.02 3.66 4.43
CA SER A 44 -4.06 4.39 5.17
C SER A 44 -4.51 3.62 6.41
N MET A 45 -4.68 2.30 6.29
CA MET A 45 -4.98 1.42 7.42
C MET A 45 -3.86 1.45 8.46
N GLN A 46 -2.58 1.35 8.05
CA GLN A 46 -1.44 1.44 8.97
C GLN A 46 -1.42 2.77 9.71
N ARG A 47 -1.59 3.88 8.98
CA ARG A 47 -1.66 5.22 9.59
C ARG A 47 -2.77 5.29 10.63
N LYS A 48 -3.99 4.85 10.29
CA LYS A 48 -5.13 4.87 11.21
C LYS A 48 -4.88 4.02 12.45
N LYS A 49 -4.31 2.83 12.27
CA LYS A 49 -3.91 1.95 13.37
C LYS A 49 -2.88 2.63 14.29
N SER A 50 -1.89 3.33 13.73
CA SER A 50 -0.91 4.10 14.51
C SER A 50 -1.56 5.27 15.26
N GLU A 51 -2.51 5.98 14.64
CA GLU A 51 -3.28 7.07 15.29
C GLU A 51 -4.11 6.53 16.48
N ASP A 52 -4.79 5.40 16.31
CA ASP A 52 -5.58 4.77 17.37
C ASP A 52 -4.69 4.22 18.50
N TYR A 53 -3.52 3.67 18.15
CA TYR A 53 -2.53 3.23 19.14
C TYR A 53 -1.94 4.41 19.92
N ALA A 54 -1.65 5.53 19.25
CA ALA A 54 -1.21 6.76 19.91
C ALA A 54 -2.26 7.27 20.90
N HIS A 55 -3.55 7.11 20.58
CA HIS A 55 -4.64 7.47 21.47
C HIS A 55 -4.57 6.71 22.80
N VAL A 56 -4.63 5.37 22.73
CA VAL A 56 -4.60 4.52 23.92
C VAL A 56 -3.30 4.68 24.71
N MET A 57 -2.17 4.83 24.00
CA MET A 57 -0.87 5.03 24.62
C MET A 57 -0.81 6.33 25.44
N ILE A 58 -1.32 7.43 24.90
CA ILE A 58 -1.40 8.71 25.62
C ILE A 58 -2.41 8.64 26.76
N GLU A 59 -3.54 7.96 26.60
CA GLU A 59 -4.50 7.78 27.69
C GLU A 59 -3.88 7.04 28.87
N ASN A 60 -3.15 5.94 28.59
CA ASN A 60 -2.39 5.21 29.60
C ASN A 60 -1.32 6.13 30.24
N LEU A 61 -0.57 6.90 29.44
CA LEU A 61 0.40 7.85 29.98
C LEU A 61 -0.25 8.90 30.89
N ASN A 62 -1.39 9.46 30.49
CA ASN A 62 -2.13 10.42 31.30
C ASN A 62 -2.54 9.80 32.64
N HIS A 63 -3.06 8.57 32.62
CA HIS A 63 -3.43 7.83 33.83
C HIS A 63 -2.22 7.59 34.76
N GLN A 64 -1.10 7.09 34.23
CA GLN A 64 0.10 6.80 35.03
C GLN A 64 0.72 8.08 35.60
N VAL A 65 0.85 9.14 34.79
CA VAL A 65 1.35 10.45 35.25
C VAL A 65 0.44 11.03 36.32
N PHE A 66 -0.89 10.93 36.14
CA PHE A 66 -1.83 11.47 37.11
C PHE A 66 -1.73 10.75 38.46
N LEU A 67 -1.77 9.41 38.47
CA LEU A 67 -1.77 8.62 39.70
C LEU A 67 -0.41 8.53 40.39
N GLN A 68 0.67 8.31 39.63
CA GLN A 68 1.99 8.02 40.21
C GLN A 68 2.86 9.25 40.43
N PHE A 69 2.55 10.36 39.75
CA PHE A 69 3.29 11.61 39.87
C PHE A 69 2.43 12.76 40.40
N ILE A 70 1.37 13.17 39.70
CA ILE A 70 0.60 14.38 40.03
C ILE A 70 -0.01 14.30 41.43
N ILE A 71 -0.76 13.22 41.71
CA ILE A 71 -1.43 13.04 43.00
C ILE A 71 -0.44 13.05 44.18
N PRO A 72 0.62 12.21 44.21
CA PRO A 72 1.58 12.19 45.32
C PRO A 72 2.30 13.52 45.51
N VAL A 73 2.75 14.15 44.42
CA VAL A 73 3.55 15.39 44.49
C VAL A 73 2.70 16.55 45.00
N VAL A 74 1.46 16.68 44.53
CA VAL A 74 0.54 17.73 45.01
C VAL A 74 0.18 17.50 46.47
N MET A 75 -0.02 16.26 46.92
CA MET A 75 -0.28 15.98 48.34
C MET A 75 0.92 16.26 49.25
N MET A 76 2.15 15.95 48.81
CA MET A 76 3.37 16.15 49.63
C MET A 76 3.88 17.59 49.63
N THR A 77 3.84 18.28 48.48
CA THR A 77 4.53 19.57 48.28
C THR A 77 3.59 20.72 47.90
N GLY A 78 2.32 20.43 47.60
CA GLY A 78 1.31 21.42 47.20
C GLY A 78 1.48 21.99 45.78
N LYS A 79 2.61 21.76 45.10
CA LYS A 79 2.90 22.33 43.78
C LYS A 79 3.81 21.44 42.93
N ILE A 80 3.52 21.40 41.63
CA ILE A 80 4.33 20.68 40.64
C ILE A 80 5.40 21.64 40.09
N GLN A 81 6.66 21.30 40.30
CA GLN A 81 7.83 22.04 39.83
C GLN A 81 8.88 21.04 39.31
N LEU A 82 8.83 20.74 38.02
CA LEU A 82 9.78 19.84 37.35
C LEU A 82 11.21 20.40 37.24
N SER A 83 11.46 21.63 37.73
CA SER A 83 12.81 22.15 37.98
C SER A 83 13.46 21.55 39.24
N ASN A 84 12.67 20.99 40.16
CA ASN A 84 13.18 20.24 41.30
C ASN A 84 13.58 18.83 40.83
N LYS A 85 14.78 18.40 41.23
CA LYS A 85 15.38 17.15 40.78
C LYS A 85 14.55 15.92 41.18
N ASP A 86 14.07 15.84 42.42
CA ASP A 86 13.31 14.68 42.91
C ASP A 86 11.96 14.53 42.19
N GLN A 87 11.29 15.66 41.94
CA GLN A 87 10.05 15.65 41.13
C GLN A 87 10.35 15.24 39.68
N PHE A 88 11.43 15.77 39.09
CA PHE A 88 11.83 15.41 37.73
C PHE A 88 12.12 13.91 37.61
N GLU A 89 12.94 13.35 38.50
CA GLU A 89 13.28 11.92 38.50
C GLU A 89 12.05 11.03 38.67
N ARG A 90 11.11 11.41 39.55
CA ARG A 90 9.85 10.68 39.70
C ARG A 90 9.03 10.72 38.40
N MET A 91 8.88 11.90 37.78
CA MET A 91 8.17 12.01 36.50
C MET A 91 8.87 11.19 35.41
N ASP A 92 10.20 11.30 35.31
CA ASP A 92 11.00 10.60 34.30
C ASP A 92 10.85 9.09 34.42
N ASN A 93 10.91 8.55 35.64
CA ASN A 93 10.66 7.14 35.90
C ASN A 93 9.26 6.70 35.47
N VAL A 94 8.22 7.48 35.77
CA VAL A 94 6.84 7.16 35.37
C VAL A 94 6.68 7.20 33.86
N VAL A 95 7.15 8.26 33.19
CA VAL A 95 7.00 8.40 31.74
C VAL A 95 7.85 7.34 31.01
N ARG A 96 9.12 7.15 31.37
CA ARG A 96 9.97 6.15 30.72
C ARG A 96 9.48 4.73 30.92
N SER A 97 9.08 4.35 32.13
CA SER A 97 8.53 3.00 32.38
C SER A 97 7.22 2.76 31.63
N THR A 98 6.35 3.78 31.58
CA THR A 98 5.09 3.69 30.82
C THR A 98 5.36 3.56 29.32
N MET A 99 6.38 4.22 28.80
CA MET A 99 6.65 4.29 27.36
C MET A 99 7.67 3.26 26.87
N HIS A 100 8.37 2.55 27.76
CA HIS A 100 9.47 1.64 27.41
C HIS A 100 9.05 0.52 26.43
N SER A 101 7.84 -0.02 26.60
CA SER A 101 7.31 -1.09 25.73
C SER A 101 6.78 -0.57 24.39
N PHE A 102 6.77 0.74 24.19
CA PHE A 102 6.21 1.39 23.01
C PHE A 102 7.34 1.92 22.12
N LYS A 103 7.25 1.71 20.80
CA LYS A 103 8.20 2.28 19.82
C LYS A 103 7.96 3.79 19.67
N VAL A 104 8.37 4.58 20.66
CA VAL A 104 8.32 6.04 20.63
C VAL A 104 9.72 6.62 20.54
N GLU A 105 9.90 7.56 19.61
CA GLU A 105 11.15 8.28 19.42
C GLU A 105 11.32 9.33 20.51
N THR A 106 10.26 10.06 20.84
CA THR A 106 10.29 11.16 21.81
C THR A 106 8.92 11.37 22.44
N VAL A 107 8.93 11.77 23.71
CA VAL A 107 7.76 12.29 24.43
C VAL A 107 8.11 13.68 24.95
N ASN A 108 7.25 14.65 24.71
CA ASN A 108 7.32 15.99 25.30
C ASN A 108 6.03 16.29 26.06
N ILE A 109 6.15 16.93 27.22
CA ILE A 109 5.01 17.44 27.98
C ILE A 109 5.15 18.94 28.09
N TYR A 110 4.16 19.65 27.56
CA TYR A 110 4.05 21.10 27.58
C TYR A 110 3.17 21.54 28.75
N SER A 111 3.59 22.60 29.42
CA SER A 111 2.74 23.35 30.34
C SER A 111 1.75 24.25 29.59
N MET A 112 0.81 24.84 30.32
CA MET A 112 -0.25 25.71 29.76
C MET A 112 0.27 27.02 29.17
N ASP A 113 1.52 27.40 29.44
CA ASP A 113 2.25 28.54 28.86
C ASP A 113 3.11 28.17 27.64
N ASN A 114 2.88 26.99 27.03
CA ASN A 114 3.59 26.48 25.85
C ASN A 114 5.10 26.33 26.05
N LYS A 115 5.51 26.00 27.28
CA LYS A 115 6.88 25.66 27.65
C LYS A 115 7.00 24.15 27.81
N ILE A 116 8.06 23.56 27.26
CA ILE A 116 8.35 22.14 27.47
C ILE A 116 8.78 21.95 28.93
N SER A 117 7.96 21.26 29.70
CA SER A 117 8.20 20.99 31.13
C SER A 117 8.88 19.64 31.35
N TYR A 118 8.71 18.69 30.43
CA TYR A 118 9.40 17.40 30.42
C TYR A 118 9.67 16.97 28.97
N SER A 119 10.80 16.30 28.73
CA SER A 119 11.15 15.71 27.44
C SER A 119 12.09 14.52 27.61
N PHE A 120 12.04 13.57 26.69
CA PHE A 120 13.08 12.53 26.56
C PHE A 120 14.45 13.11 26.17
N ASP A 121 14.46 14.26 25.50
CA ASP A 121 15.67 15.04 25.22
C ASP A 121 15.81 16.18 26.25
N PRO A 122 16.78 16.11 27.17
CA PRO A 122 16.99 17.14 28.17
C PRO A 122 17.23 18.54 27.58
N ALA A 123 17.78 18.65 26.36
CA ALA A 123 18.06 19.93 25.71
C ALA A 123 16.78 20.68 25.27
N MET A 124 15.66 19.97 25.20
CA MET A 124 14.35 20.52 24.86
C MET A 124 13.62 21.11 26.07
N ILE A 125 14.00 20.70 27.29
CA ILE A 125 13.35 21.17 28.52
C ILE A 125 13.53 22.69 28.64
N GLY A 126 12.42 23.38 28.90
CA GLY A 126 12.38 24.82 29.08
C GLY A 126 12.25 25.64 27.79
N ARG A 127 12.36 25.02 26.62
CA ARG A 127 12.09 25.68 25.33
C ARG A 127 10.61 26.07 25.24
N LYS A 128 10.32 27.19 24.58
CA LYS A 128 8.97 27.76 24.42
C LYS A 128 8.54 27.72 22.96
N ASN A 129 7.23 27.57 22.73
CA ASN A 129 6.59 27.66 21.41
C ASN A 129 7.00 26.61 20.36
N TYR A 130 7.48 25.44 20.81
CA TYR A 130 7.86 24.35 19.90
C TYR A 130 6.68 23.51 19.40
N GLY A 131 5.57 23.43 20.16
CA GLY A 131 4.44 22.56 19.81
C GLY A 131 3.54 23.08 18.68
N GLY A 132 3.77 24.30 18.19
CA GLY A 132 3.07 24.89 17.04
C GLY A 132 1.53 24.84 17.14
N THR A 133 0.88 24.52 16.02
CA THR A 133 -0.58 24.39 15.93
C THR A 133 -1.12 23.17 16.67
N GLY A 134 -0.32 22.09 16.76
CA GLY A 134 -0.72 20.86 17.44
C GLY A 134 -0.93 21.08 18.95
N TYR A 135 -0.04 21.85 19.58
CA TYR A 135 -0.20 22.31 20.95
C TYR A 135 -1.48 23.14 21.15
N GLN A 136 -1.73 24.10 20.26
CA GLN A 136 -2.90 24.99 20.39
C GLN A 136 -4.21 24.21 20.36
N GLN A 137 -4.32 23.22 19.47
CA GLN A 137 -5.50 22.35 19.38
C GLN A 137 -5.65 21.46 20.61
N ALA A 138 -4.55 20.85 21.08
CA ALA A 138 -4.55 20.00 22.26
C ALA A 138 -4.89 20.78 23.54
N ARG A 139 -4.47 22.03 23.66
CA ARG A 139 -4.85 22.93 24.76
C ARG A 139 -6.36 23.17 24.80
N LEU A 140 -7.02 23.21 23.65
CA LEU A 140 -8.49 23.27 23.52
C LEU A 140 -9.16 21.90 23.69
N ALA A 141 -8.45 20.96 24.31
CA ALA A 141 -8.90 19.62 24.60
C ALA A 141 -9.15 18.74 23.36
N LYS A 142 -8.60 19.10 22.19
CA LYS A 142 -8.75 18.33 20.93
C LYS A 142 -7.49 17.53 20.61
N TRP A 143 -7.67 16.26 20.32
CA TRP A 143 -6.60 15.41 19.80
C TRP A 143 -6.26 15.80 18.36
N ASN A 144 -4.98 15.70 18.00
CA ASN A 144 -4.56 15.89 16.61
C ASN A 144 -3.33 15.05 16.29
N HIS A 145 -3.20 14.72 15.01
CA HIS A 145 -2.15 13.86 14.46
C HIS A 145 -1.55 14.54 13.24
N LYS A 146 -0.22 14.46 13.11
CA LYS A 146 0.51 14.99 11.96
C LYS A 146 1.49 13.94 11.47
N LEU A 147 1.27 13.46 10.25
CA LEU A 147 2.23 12.61 9.56
C LEU A 147 3.30 13.49 8.90
N VAL A 148 4.55 13.30 9.29
CA VAL A 148 5.71 13.98 8.72
C VAL A 148 6.53 12.97 7.95
N GLN A 149 6.70 13.19 6.65
CA GLN A 149 7.55 12.37 5.80
C GLN A 149 8.76 13.18 5.37
N ARG A 150 9.96 12.63 5.55
CA ARG A 150 11.20 13.22 5.05
C ARG A 150 11.85 12.28 4.05
N GLY A 151 12.36 12.84 2.96
CA GLY A 151 13.00 12.10 1.88
C GLY A 151 13.20 12.98 0.66
N ASN A 152 13.89 12.43 -0.34
CA ASN A 152 14.02 13.09 -1.63
C ASN A 152 12.63 13.16 -2.32
N LEU A 153 12.38 14.17 -3.16
CA LEU A 153 11.09 14.32 -3.86
C LEU A 153 10.72 13.05 -4.66
N LEU A 154 11.73 12.44 -5.27
CA LEU A 154 11.60 11.17 -6.00
C LEU A 154 11.22 9.99 -5.10
N GLN A 155 11.78 9.93 -3.89
CA GLN A 155 11.47 8.89 -2.90
C GLN A 155 10.04 9.00 -2.39
N ILE A 156 9.59 10.23 -2.12
CA ILE A 156 8.21 10.50 -1.67
C ILE A 156 7.23 10.18 -2.79
N LEU A 157 7.51 10.61 -4.03
CA LEU A 157 6.66 10.35 -5.20
C LEU A 157 6.52 8.85 -5.49
N LEU A 158 7.64 8.11 -5.42
CA LEU A 158 7.63 6.66 -5.60
C LEU A 158 7.13 5.89 -4.36
N GLY A 159 6.79 6.59 -3.27
CA GLY A 159 6.13 6.03 -2.11
C GLY A 159 7.04 5.30 -1.11
N PHE A 160 8.34 5.59 -1.12
CA PHE A 160 9.35 5.11 -0.15
C PHE A 160 10.11 6.27 0.53
N PRO A 161 9.42 7.11 1.33
CA PRO A 161 10.09 8.13 2.13
C PRO A 161 11.14 7.52 3.06
N LYS A 162 12.25 8.23 3.29
CA LYS A 162 13.36 7.77 4.13
C LYS A 162 12.96 7.71 5.61
N GLU A 163 12.20 8.70 6.06
CA GLU A 163 11.68 8.78 7.42
C GLU A 163 10.18 9.09 7.38
N VAL A 164 9.41 8.35 8.18
CA VAL A 164 7.98 8.58 8.38
C VAL A 164 7.73 8.67 9.87
N ARG A 165 7.31 9.84 10.33
CA ARG A 165 7.01 10.09 11.74
C ARG A 165 5.56 10.49 11.92
N LEU A 166 4.92 9.92 12.93
CA LEU A 166 3.60 10.33 13.36
C LEU A 166 3.73 11.12 14.66
N ILE A 167 3.38 12.40 14.59
CA ILE A 167 3.37 13.30 15.75
C ILE A 167 1.93 13.40 16.24
N THR A 168 1.68 13.02 17.48
CA THR A 168 0.35 13.09 18.09
C THR A 168 0.38 14.05 19.27
N PHE A 169 -0.54 15.02 19.27
CA PHE A 169 -0.75 15.95 20.37
C PHE A 169 -2.08 15.69 21.06
N ALA A 170 -2.06 15.72 22.38
CA ALA A 170 -3.22 15.44 23.20
C ALA A 170 -3.20 16.22 24.53
N PRO A 171 -4.37 16.54 25.09
CA PRO A 171 -4.44 17.18 26.40
C PRO A 171 -4.05 16.21 27.52
N LEU A 172 -3.15 16.64 28.41
CA LEU A 172 -2.97 16.02 29.72
C LEU A 172 -4.11 16.52 30.63
N ARG A 173 -4.96 15.63 31.14
CA ARG A 173 -6.17 16.04 31.88
C ARG A 173 -6.22 15.39 33.26
N GLN A 174 -6.78 16.12 34.21
CA GLN A 174 -7.17 15.55 35.50
C GLN A 174 -8.21 14.43 35.30
N GLU A 175 -8.03 13.30 35.98
CA GLU A 175 -9.00 12.22 35.99
C GLU A 175 -9.96 12.42 37.17
N SER A 176 -11.24 12.69 36.90
CA SER A 176 -12.20 13.14 37.92
C SER A 176 -13.03 12.02 38.58
N LYS A 177 -12.80 10.77 38.20
CA LYS A 177 -13.19 9.49 38.84
C LYS A 177 -12.79 8.38 37.86
N VAL A 178 -12.42 7.21 38.37
CA VAL A 178 -11.90 6.04 37.61
C VAL A 178 -12.57 5.91 36.24
N GLY A 179 -11.80 6.13 35.17
CA GLY A 179 -12.22 5.84 33.79
C GLY A 179 -12.88 6.97 32.99
N LYS A 180 -13.02 8.21 33.52
CA LYS A 180 -13.47 9.37 32.71
C LYS A 180 -12.46 10.51 32.70
N ILE A 181 -11.82 10.71 31.54
CA ILE A 181 -10.86 11.79 31.25
C ILE A 181 -11.62 13.11 30.93
N SER A 182 -12.41 13.61 31.88
CA SER A 182 -13.23 14.83 31.71
C SER A 182 -12.79 16.01 32.60
N GLY A 183 -11.66 15.91 33.31
CA GLY A 183 -11.15 17.00 34.13
C GLY A 183 -10.47 18.10 33.33
N ARG A 184 -10.07 19.16 34.05
CA ARG A 184 -9.37 20.32 33.51
C ARG A 184 -8.08 19.90 32.80
N VAL A 185 -7.77 20.56 31.68
CA VAL A 185 -6.49 20.39 30.97
C VAL A 185 -5.37 20.98 31.82
N LEU A 186 -4.40 20.13 32.19
CA LEU A 186 -3.22 20.47 32.99
C LEU A 186 -2.00 20.78 32.13
N GLY A 187 -1.97 20.26 30.91
CA GLY A 187 -0.88 20.44 29.95
C GLY A 187 -1.20 19.77 28.62
N VAL A 188 -0.19 19.63 27.77
CA VAL A 188 -0.30 18.93 26.48
C VAL A 188 0.82 17.92 26.36
N VAL A 189 0.50 16.71 25.96
CA VAL A 189 1.47 15.67 25.60
C VAL A 189 1.67 15.69 24.09
N GLU A 190 2.92 15.62 23.67
CA GLU A 190 3.33 15.32 22.29
C GLU A 190 4.09 14.00 22.31
N ILE A 191 3.69 13.08 21.43
CA ILE A 191 4.43 11.85 21.20
C ILE A 191 4.81 11.77 19.73
N VAL A 192 6.07 11.44 19.48
CA VAL A 192 6.62 11.19 18.15
C VAL A 192 6.87 9.69 18.02
N GLN A 193 6.17 9.07 17.07
CA GLN A 193 6.37 7.67 16.71
C GLN A 193 7.11 7.58 15.38
N ASP A 194 8.11 6.69 15.33
CA ASP A 194 8.79 6.33 14.09
C ASP A 194 8.04 5.19 13.40
N LEU A 195 7.46 5.48 12.23
CA LEU A 195 6.76 4.52 11.37
C LEU A 195 7.60 4.12 10.15
N SER A 196 8.89 4.49 10.10
CA SER A 196 9.75 4.26 8.95
C SER A 196 9.93 2.77 8.64
N GLU A 197 10.13 1.94 9.67
CA GLU A 197 10.24 0.49 9.51
C GLU A 197 8.95 -0.15 8.98
N ASP A 198 7.80 0.29 9.49
CA ASP A 198 6.50 -0.20 9.05
C ASP A 198 6.27 0.13 7.58
N TYR A 199 6.53 1.38 7.18
CA TYR A 199 6.39 1.81 5.79
C TYR A 199 7.39 1.12 4.85
N LYS A 200 8.62 0.86 5.32
CA LYS A 200 9.62 0.07 4.58
C LYS A 200 9.15 -1.36 4.38
N THR A 201 8.52 -1.96 5.39
CA THR A 201 7.96 -3.32 5.30
C THR A 201 6.82 -3.37 4.30
N ILE A 202 5.89 -2.42 4.36
CA ILE A 202 4.78 -2.28 3.38
C ILE A 202 5.35 -2.15 1.96
N PHE A 203 6.40 -1.35 1.78
CA PHE A 203 7.05 -1.18 0.49
C PHE A 203 7.72 -2.46 -0.03
N ASN A 204 8.44 -3.19 0.83
CA ASN A 204 9.06 -4.46 0.45
C ASN A 204 8.02 -5.51 0.03
N ILE A 205 6.91 -5.61 0.77
CA ILE A 205 5.79 -6.48 0.42
C ILE A 205 5.20 -6.07 -0.93
N GLN A 206 5.06 -4.78 -1.18
CA GLN A 206 4.54 -4.28 -2.45
C GLN A 206 5.44 -4.66 -3.65
N ILE A 207 6.76 -4.56 -3.51
CA ILE A 207 7.70 -5.02 -4.54
C ILE A 207 7.51 -6.53 -4.80
N LEU A 208 7.41 -7.32 -3.74
CA LEU A 208 7.21 -8.76 -3.86
C LEU A 208 5.90 -9.10 -4.59
N VAL A 209 4.81 -8.39 -4.30
CA VAL A 209 3.53 -8.54 -5.00
C VAL A 209 3.69 -8.21 -6.48
N ILE A 210 4.34 -7.10 -6.83
CA ILE A 210 4.55 -6.72 -8.24
C ILE A 210 5.39 -7.78 -8.98
N ILE A 211 6.46 -8.28 -8.37
CA ILE A 211 7.33 -9.31 -8.96
C ILE A 211 6.54 -10.59 -9.20
N THR A 212 5.79 -11.08 -8.19
CA THR A 212 5.01 -12.31 -8.31
C THR A 212 3.90 -12.17 -9.36
N CYS A 213 3.20 -11.05 -9.42
CA CYS A 213 2.25 -10.74 -10.50
C CYS A 213 2.92 -10.72 -11.87
N THR A 214 4.10 -10.13 -12.00
CA THR A 214 4.85 -10.06 -13.27
C THR A 214 5.28 -11.46 -13.74
N VAL A 215 5.80 -12.29 -12.83
CA VAL A 215 6.19 -13.67 -13.12
C VAL A 215 4.98 -14.50 -13.57
N LEU A 216 3.86 -14.38 -12.85
CA LEU A 216 2.63 -15.10 -13.18
C LEU A 216 2.08 -14.68 -14.55
N MET A 217 2.08 -13.38 -14.85
CA MET A 217 1.67 -12.87 -16.16
C MET A 217 2.63 -13.29 -17.27
N GLY A 218 3.93 -13.32 -17.00
CA GLY A 218 4.93 -13.84 -17.93
C GLY A 218 4.73 -15.33 -18.23
N ALA A 219 4.42 -16.14 -17.22
CA ALA A 219 4.12 -17.56 -17.42
C ALA A 219 2.85 -17.76 -18.26
N LEU A 220 1.77 -17.02 -17.95
CA LEU A 220 0.54 -17.05 -18.74
C LEU A 220 0.79 -16.62 -20.19
N PHE A 221 1.63 -15.61 -20.40
CA PHE A 221 2.04 -15.17 -21.73
C PHE A 221 2.70 -16.29 -22.54
N VAL A 222 3.66 -16.99 -21.94
CA VAL A 222 4.37 -18.11 -22.59
C VAL A 222 3.41 -19.23 -22.97
N VAL A 223 2.50 -19.61 -22.07
CA VAL A 223 1.46 -20.62 -22.34
C VAL A 223 0.58 -20.19 -23.51
N LEU A 224 0.15 -18.92 -23.52
CA LEU A 224 -0.71 -18.38 -24.56
C LEU A 224 -0.01 -18.38 -25.93
N VAL A 225 1.27 -17.96 -25.97
CA VAL A 225 2.09 -18.04 -27.19
C VAL A 225 2.24 -19.49 -27.67
N PHE A 226 2.44 -20.44 -26.76
CA PHE A 226 2.54 -21.87 -27.09
C PHE A 226 1.26 -22.42 -27.70
N VAL A 227 0.10 -22.14 -27.09
CA VAL A 227 -1.22 -22.58 -27.58
C VAL A 227 -1.50 -21.99 -28.97
N VAL A 228 -1.22 -20.71 -29.16
CA VAL A 228 -1.38 -20.03 -30.45
C VAL A 228 -0.52 -20.67 -31.53
N LYS A 229 0.78 -20.88 -31.26
CA LYS A 229 1.70 -21.52 -32.22
C LYS A 229 1.28 -22.93 -32.57
N ARG A 230 0.84 -23.72 -31.58
CA ARG A 230 0.33 -25.09 -31.80
C ARG A 230 -0.94 -25.07 -32.66
N GLY A 231 -1.84 -24.13 -32.41
CA GLY A 231 -3.07 -23.95 -33.19
C GLY A 231 -2.79 -23.62 -34.66
N GLU A 232 -1.82 -22.74 -34.94
CA GLU A 232 -1.39 -22.45 -36.32
C GLU A 232 -0.88 -23.70 -37.05
N GLY A 233 -0.04 -24.50 -36.40
CA GLY A 233 0.48 -25.73 -37.00
C GLY A 233 -0.61 -26.73 -37.37
N ILE A 234 -1.65 -26.88 -36.54
CA ILE A 234 -2.78 -27.77 -36.83
C ILE A 234 -3.60 -27.25 -38.01
N ILE A 235 -3.86 -25.94 -38.07
CA ILE A 235 -4.67 -25.35 -39.14
C ILE A 235 -3.94 -25.35 -40.47
N GLN A 236 -2.63 -25.04 -40.50
CA GLN A 236 -1.83 -25.12 -41.72
C GLN A 236 -1.86 -26.52 -42.32
N LYS A 237 -1.77 -27.57 -41.48
CA LYS A 237 -1.90 -28.96 -41.93
C LYS A 237 -3.28 -29.24 -42.56
N ARG A 238 -4.37 -28.85 -41.90
CA ARG A 238 -5.74 -29.03 -42.44
C ARG A 238 -5.97 -28.23 -43.73
N ALA A 239 -5.42 -27.02 -43.83
CA ALA A 239 -5.52 -26.19 -45.03
C ALA A 239 -4.80 -26.85 -46.21
N MET A 240 -3.62 -27.42 -45.99
CA MET A 240 -2.85 -28.12 -47.01
C MET A 240 -3.49 -29.45 -47.42
N GLU A 241 -4.09 -30.19 -46.49
CA GLU A 241 -4.90 -31.39 -46.79
C GLU A 241 -6.12 -31.04 -47.66
N ARG A 242 -6.84 -29.97 -47.32
CA ARG A 242 -7.96 -29.48 -48.15
C ARG A 242 -7.52 -29.09 -49.56
N LEU A 243 -6.34 -28.47 -49.69
CA LEU A 243 -5.79 -28.08 -50.99
C LEU A 243 -5.47 -29.32 -51.85
N ARG A 244 -4.78 -30.31 -51.27
CA ARG A 244 -4.48 -31.60 -51.96
C ARG A 244 -5.74 -32.38 -52.33
N LEU A 245 -6.76 -32.40 -51.48
CA LEU A 245 -8.05 -33.04 -51.77
C LEU A 245 -8.75 -32.36 -52.95
N LYS A 246 -8.73 -31.02 -53.01
CA LYS A 246 -9.26 -30.27 -54.16
C LYS A 246 -8.49 -30.56 -55.45
N GLU A 247 -7.16 -30.62 -55.39
CA GLU A 247 -6.34 -30.96 -56.57
C GLU A 247 -6.64 -32.37 -57.10
N ARG A 248 -6.79 -33.35 -56.21
CA ARG A 248 -7.18 -34.72 -56.60
C ARG A 248 -8.57 -34.79 -57.23
N LEU A 249 -9.53 -34.07 -56.67
CA LEU A 249 -10.88 -33.98 -57.25
C LEU A 249 -10.84 -33.32 -58.62
N ALA A 250 -10.16 -32.19 -58.77
CA ALA A 250 -10.01 -31.51 -60.05
C ALA A 250 -9.29 -32.39 -61.10
N HIS A 251 -8.30 -33.18 -60.67
CA HIS A 251 -7.61 -34.12 -61.57
C HIS A 251 -8.51 -35.30 -61.97
N ALA A 252 -9.28 -35.86 -61.02
CA ALA A 252 -10.24 -36.93 -61.30
C ALA A 252 -11.39 -36.45 -62.21
N GLU A 253 -11.89 -35.23 -62.01
CA GLU A 253 -12.90 -34.60 -62.87
C GLU A 253 -12.38 -34.41 -64.30
N ARG A 254 -11.13 -33.94 -64.46
CA ARG A 254 -10.47 -33.87 -65.76
C ARG A 254 -10.35 -35.25 -66.42
N LEU A 255 -9.86 -36.26 -65.71
CA LEU A 255 -9.76 -37.63 -66.22
C LEU A 255 -11.12 -38.23 -66.59
N SER A 256 -12.15 -37.97 -65.78
CA SER A 256 -13.53 -38.39 -66.06
C SER A 256 -14.06 -37.74 -67.33
N SER A 257 -13.88 -36.42 -67.48
CA SER A 257 -14.32 -35.70 -68.68
C SER A 257 -13.57 -36.13 -69.95
N MET A 258 -12.27 -36.46 -69.84
CA MET A 258 -11.51 -37.06 -70.95
C MET A 258 -11.98 -38.47 -71.29
N GLY A 259 -12.34 -39.28 -70.29
CA GLY A 259 -12.92 -40.61 -70.50
C GLY A 259 -14.30 -40.55 -71.19
N GLU A 260 -15.14 -39.61 -70.80
CA GLU A 260 -16.45 -39.37 -71.43
C GLU A 260 -16.30 -38.90 -72.90
N MET A 261 -15.36 -38.00 -73.18
CA MET A 261 -15.04 -37.56 -74.54
C MET A 261 -14.46 -38.70 -75.40
N ALA A 262 -13.58 -39.55 -74.86
CA ALA A 262 -13.02 -40.71 -75.57
C ALA A 262 -14.06 -41.80 -75.84
N ALA A 263 -15.02 -42.00 -74.93
CA ALA A 263 -16.15 -42.90 -75.12
C ALA A 263 -17.12 -42.37 -76.20
N GLY A 264 -17.34 -41.05 -76.28
CA GLY A 264 -18.12 -40.43 -77.34
C GLY A 264 -17.50 -40.62 -78.74
N ILE A 265 -16.17 -40.57 -78.85
CA ILE A 265 -15.44 -40.77 -80.13
C ILE A 265 -15.36 -42.25 -80.55
N SER A 266 -15.48 -43.19 -79.61
CA SER A 266 -15.52 -44.63 -79.93
C SER A 266 -16.93 -45.12 -80.29
N HIS A 267 -17.95 -44.25 -80.17
CA HIS A 267 -19.34 -44.56 -80.48
C HIS A 267 -19.81 -43.99 -81.84
N GLU A 268 -18.99 -43.17 -82.49
CA GLU A 268 -19.09 -42.86 -83.93
C GLU A 268 -18.19 -43.79 -84.75
#